data_AF-A0A351SMU7-F1
#
_entry.id   AF-A0A351SMU7-F1
#
_cell.length_a   1.000
_cell.length_b   1.000
_cell.length_c   1.000
_cell.angle_alpha   90.00
_cell.angle_beta   90.00
_cell.angle_gamma   90.00
#
_symmetry.space_group_name_H-M   'P 1'
#
loop_
_entity.id
_entity.type
_entity.pdbx_description
1 polymer ?
#
loop_
_entity_poly.entity_id
_entity_poly.type
_entity_poly.pdbx_seq_one_letter_code
_entity_poly.pdbx_strand_id
1 'polypeptide(L)'
;MKNIVRKLHQIDATGQAVGRLATRIAVLLRGKNKPEFEPHLDLGDIVEVANISKMKFTGQKLSQKQYHHYSGYRGGLKSKKMSEVYAKNPDEVLRRAVTEMLPPIKLRTAMIKRLIIK
;
A
#
# COMPACT_ATOMS: atom_id res chain seq x y z
N MET A 1 27.44 -11.88 -1.80
CA MET A 1 26.03 -11.46 -1.56
C MET A 1 26.05 -10.40 -0.47
N LYS A 2 25.47 -9.21 -0.68
CA LYS A 2 25.31 -8.21 0.40
C LYS A 2 24.39 -8.80 1.47
N ASN A 3 24.76 -8.66 2.74
CA ASN A 3 23.90 -9.03 3.86
C ASN A 3 22.79 -7.99 4.00
N ILE A 4 21.53 -8.37 3.74
CA ILE A 4 20.39 -7.45 3.76
C ILE A 4 19.71 -7.56 5.12
N VAL A 5 20.06 -6.64 6.02
CA VAL A 5 19.36 -6.50 7.30
C VAL A 5 18.12 -5.63 7.11
N ARG A 6 16.95 -6.22 7.39
CA ARG A 6 15.65 -5.54 7.30
C ARG A 6 15.17 -5.18 8.70
N LYS A 7 14.87 -3.90 8.91
CA LYS A 7 14.27 -3.42 10.15
C LYS A 7 12.74 -3.60 10.08
N LEU A 8 12.12 -3.81 11.23
CA LEU A 8 10.68 -3.80 11.37
C LEU A 8 10.23 -2.38 11.75
N HIS A 9 9.29 -1.81 10.99
CA HIS A 9 8.66 -0.53 11.30
C HIS A 9 7.20 -0.74 11.65
N GLN A 10 6.80 -0.30 12.83
CA GLN A 10 5.40 -0.33 13.25
C GLN A 10 4.77 1.06 13.07
N ILE A 11 3.63 1.12 12.39
CA ILE A 11 2.94 2.36 12.07
C ILE A 11 1.48 2.26 12.49
N ASP A 12 1.02 3.23 13.27
CA ASP A 12 -0.41 3.39 13.59
C ASP A 12 -1.10 4.21 12.49
N ALA A 13 -2.18 3.66 11.91
CA ALA A 13 -2.98 4.32 10.89
C ALA A 13 -4.03 5.29 11.46
N THR A 14 -4.23 5.32 12.78
CA THR A 14 -5.26 6.15 13.44
C THR A 14 -5.12 7.63 13.08
N GLY A 15 -6.18 8.23 12.51
CA GLY A 15 -6.22 9.65 12.14
C GLY A 15 -5.32 10.05 10.96
N GLN A 16 -4.53 9.13 10.41
CA GLN A 16 -3.63 9.39 9.30
C GLN A 16 -4.40 9.41 7.97
N ALA A 17 -4.06 10.36 7.09
CA ALA A 17 -4.62 10.40 5.75
C ALA A 17 -4.05 9.25 4.90
N VAL A 18 -4.91 8.43 4.29
CA VAL A 18 -4.53 7.21 3.54
C VAL A 18 -3.39 7.45 2.55
N GLY A 19 -3.46 8.54 1.77
CA GLY A 19 -2.42 8.87 0.78
C GLY A 19 -1.06 9.14 1.41
N ARG A 20 -1.03 9.97 2.48
CA ARG A 20 0.22 10.32 3.17
C ARG A 20 0.83 9.10 3.87
N LEU A 21 -0.02 8.27 4.47
CA LEU A 21 0.38 7.00 5.06
C LEU A 21 1.00 6.08 4.00
N ALA A 22 0.32 5.89 2.86
CA ALA A 22 0.81 5.05 1.77
C ALA A 22 2.16 5.52 1.21
N THR A 23 2.37 6.84 1.07
CA THR A 23 3.66 7.39 0.60
C THR A 23 4.79 7.05 1.58
N ARG A 24 4.58 7.23 2.89
CA ARG A 24 5.58 6.89 3.91
C ARG A 24 5.92 5.40 3.89
N ILE A 25 4.90 4.55 3.83
CA ILE A 25 5.07 3.10 3.72
C ILE A 25 5.87 2.73 2.46
N ALA A 26 5.52 3.29 1.31
CA ALA A 26 6.19 2.98 0.04
C ALA A 26 7.68 3.37 0.06
N VAL A 27 8.06 4.45 0.75
CA VAL A 27 9.47 4.85 0.93
C VAL A 27 10.23 3.80 1.74
N LEU A 28 9.66 3.33 2.85
CA LEU A 28 10.26 2.30 3.70
C LEU A 28 10.36 0.94 2.99
N LEU A 29 9.29 0.53 2.31
CA LEU A 29 9.27 -0.71 1.52
C LEU A 29 10.25 -0.67 0.35
N ARG A 30 10.56 0.51 -0.19
CA ARG A 30 11.56 0.66 -1.25
C ARG A 30 12.99 0.73 -0.71
N GLY A 31 13.16 1.12 0.57
CA GLY A 31 14.47 1.34 1.18
C GLY A 31 15.06 2.71 0.88
N LYS A 32 14.27 3.67 0.37
CA LYS A 32 14.73 5.04 0.05
C LYS A 32 15.14 5.87 1.26
N ASN A 33 14.84 5.38 2.46
CA ASN A 33 15.31 5.93 3.73
C ASN A 33 16.75 5.53 4.07
N LYS A 34 17.34 4.56 3.37
CA LYS A 34 18.71 4.08 3.61
C LYS A 34 19.67 4.71 2.59
N PRO A 35 20.88 5.11 3.00
CA PRO A 35 21.90 5.64 2.08
C PRO A 35 22.40 4.56 1.10
N GLU A 36 22.28 3.29 1.47
CA GLU A 36 22.64 2.13 0.66
C GLU A 36 21.63 1.81 -0.45
N PHE A 37 20.63 2.67 -0.69
CA PHE A 37 19.55 2.41 -1.64
C PHE A 37 20.07 2.19 -3.06
N GLU A 38 19.81 1.01 -3.61
CA GLU A 38 20.10 0.65 -4.98
C GLU A 38 18.79 0.25 -5.69
N PRO A 39 18.38 0.92 -6.79
CA PRO A 39 17.07 0.68 -7.41
C PRO A 39 16.82 -0.75 -7.90
N HIS A 40 17.89 -1.49 -8.21
CA HIS A 40 17.82 -2.86 -8.74
C HIS A 40 17.87 -3.92 -7.63
N LEU A 41 18.18 -3.55 -6.37
CA LEU A 41 18.24 -4.44 -5.23
C LEU A 41 17.08 -4.21 -4.27
N ASP A 42 16.61 -5.29 -3.64
CA ASP A 42 15.49 -5.23 -2.71
C ASP A 42 15.94 -5.00 -1.24
N LEU A 43 16.41 -3.79 -0.96
CA LEU A 43 16.98 -3.38 0.34
C LEU A 43 15.95 -2.78 1.33
N GLY A 44 14.68 -2.75 0.95
CA GLY A 44 13.59 -2.21 1.75
C GLY A 44 13.34 -2.95 3.06
N ASP A 45 12.69 -2.25 3.99
CA ASP A 45 12.34 -2.75 5.31
C ASP A 45 10.95 -3.42 5.34
N ILE A 46 10.63 -4.04 6.48
CA ILE A 46 9.31 -4.62 6.75
C ILE A 46 8.46 -3.56 7.45
N VAL A 47 7.21 -3.43 7.03
CA VAL A 47 6.30 -2.43 7.59
C VAL A 47 5.05 -3.13 8.11
N GLU A 48 4.82 -3.02 9.41
CA GLU A 48 3.59 -3.42 10.09
C GLU A 48 2.69 -2.20 10.29
N VAL A 49 1.46 -2.29 9.84
CA VAL A 49 0.45 -1.23 10.02
C VAL A 49 -0.67 -1.76 10.91
N ALA A 50 -1.00 -1.00 11.95
CA ALA A 50 -2.10 -1.30 12.87
C ALA A 50 -3.23 -0.26 12.74
N ASN A 51 -4.44 -0.63 13.21
CA ASN A 51 -5.63 0.23 13.29
C ASN A 51 -6.10 0.81 11.95
N ILE A 52 -6.04 0.03 10.87
CA ILE A 52 -6.41 0.51 9.52
C ILE A 52 -7.87 1.00 9.46
N SER A 53 -8.77 0.41 10.25
CA SER A 53 -10.18 0.83 10.32
C SER A 53 -10.38 2.26 10.85
N LYS A 54 -9.36 2.89 11.44
CA LYS A 54 -9.40 4.26 11.97
C LYS A 54 -8.69 5.28 11.09
N MET A 55 -8.34 4.91 9.85
CA MET A 55 -7.67 5.82 8.93
C MET A 55 -8.60 6.89 8.37
N LYS A 56 -8.05 8.08 8.12
CA LYS A 56 -8.82 9.25 7.70
C LYS A 56 -8.87 9.36 6.17
N PHE A 57 -10.07 9.57 5.64
CA PHE A 57 -10.27 10.00 4.27
C PHE A 57 -10.53 11.50 4.22
N THR A 58 -9.87 12.19 3.30
CA THR A 58 -10.09 13.63 3.09
C THR A 58 -11.29 13.85 2.16
N GLY A 59 -12.22 14.72 2.54
CA GLY A 59 -13.40 15.06 1.73
C GLY A 59 -14.35 13.89 1.50
N GLN A 60 -15.05 13.89 0.36
CA GLN A 60 -16.05 12.86 0.01
C GLN A 60 -15.45 11.68 -0.77
N LYS A 61 -14.14 11.44 -0.66
CA LYS A 61 -13.45 10.39 -1.43
C LYS A 61 -14.06 9.01 -1.21
N LEU A 62 -14.50 8.72 0.01
CA LEU A 62 -15.06 7.42 0.37
C LEU A 62 -16.33 7.08 -0.43
N SER A 63 -17.18 8.06 -0.72
CA SER A 63 -18.40 7.88 -1.52
C SER A 63 -18.17 8.05 -3.02
N GLN A 64 -17.30 8.99 -3.41
CA GLN A 64 -17.10 9.37 -4.82
C GLN A 64 -16.12 8.46 -5.55
N LYS A 65 -15.10 7.91 -4.87
CA LYS A 65 -14.07 7.11 -5.52
C LYS A 65 -14.60 5.72 -5.85
N GLN A 66 -14.48 5.34 -7.12
CA GLN A 66 -14.79 4.00 -7.60
C GLN A 66 -13.50 3.23 -7.91
N TYR A 67 -13.53 1.94 -7.62
CA TYR A 67 -12.52 0.99 -8.04
C TYR A 67 -13.05 0.19 -9.21
N HIS A 68 -12.26 0.17 -10.27
CA HIS A 68 -12.58 -0.56 -11.49
C HIS A 68 -11.69 -1.80 -11.61
N HIS A 69 -12.27 -2.90 -12.04
CA HIS A 69 -11.58 -4.12 -12.39
C HIS A 69 -12.19 -4.69 -13.66
N TYR A 70 -11.36 -5.01 -14.65
CA TYR A 70 -11.79 -5.60 -15.90
C TYR A 70 -11.31 -7.04 -15.99
N SER A 71 -12.23 -7.96 -16.32
CA SER A 71 -11.93 -9.38 -16.39
C SER A 71 -11.26 -9.83 -17.70
N GLY A 72 -11.25 -8.99 -18.74
CA GLY A 72 -10.75 -9.33 -20.08
C GLY A 72 -11.85 -9.56 -21.12
N TYR A 73 -13.08 -9.89 -20.69
CA TYR A 73 -14.22 -10.16 -21.57
C TYR A 73 -15.05 -8.90 -21.86
N ARG A 74 -15.69 -8.82 -23.04
CA ARG A 74 -16.62 -7.73 -23.38
C ARG A 74 -17.72 -7.62 -22.31
N GLY A 75 -17.93 -6.42 -21.78
CA GLY A 75 -18.87 -6.19 -20.67
C GLY A 75 -18.35 -6.61 -19.28
N GLY A 76 -17.11 -7.09 -19.18
CA GLY A 76 -16.50 -7.58 -17.93
C GLY A 76 -15.99 -6.51 -16.96
N LEU A 77 -16.40 -5.24 -17.11
CA LEU A 77 -16.02 -4.15 -16.23
C LEU A 77 -16.84 -4.20 -14.94
N LYS A 78 -16.16 -4.38 -13.81
CA LYS A 78 -16.76 -4.35 -12.47
C LYS A 78 -16.31 -3.09 -11.76
N SER A 79 -17.27 -2.30 -11.31
CA SER A 79 -17.05 -1.08 -10.53
C SER A 79 -17.57 -1.29 -9.11
N LYS A 80 -16.78 -0.91 -8.11
CA LYS A 80 -17.17 -0.92 -6.69
C LYS A 80 -16.84 0.41 -6.05
N LYS A 81 -17.71 0.91 -5.18
CA LYS A 81 -17.40 2.14 -4.43
C LYS A 81 -16.30 1.85 -3.41
N MET A 82 -15.45 2.84 -3.15
CA MET A 82 -14.41 2.70 -2.13
C MET A 82 -15.03 2.47 -0.75
N SER A 83 -16.20 3.03 -0.46
CA SER A 83 -16.98 2.78 0.75
C SER A 83 -17.29 1.29 0.97
N GLU A 84 -17.72 0.59 -0.09
CA GLU A 84 -18.06 -0.82 -0.03
C GLU A 84 -16.81 -1.70 0.17
N VAL A 85 -15.73 -1.37 -0.52
CA VAL A 85 -14.45 -2.06 -0.36
C VAL A 85 -13.90 -1.84 1.05
N TYR A 86 -13.95 -0.61 1.56
CA TYR A 86 -13.50 -0.28 2.91
C TYR A 86 -14.31 -0.99 4.00
N ALA A 87 -15.63 -1.06 3.85
CA ALA A 87 -16.49 -1.76 4.80
C ALA A 87 -16.24 -3.27 4.83
N LYS A 88 -15.94 -3.88 3.67
CA LYS A 88 -15.67 -5.32 3.57
C LYS A 88 -14.24 -5.69 3.97
N ASN A 89 -13.27 -4.93 3.50
CA ASN A 89 -11.85 -5.17 3.71
C ASN A 89 -11.08 -3.83 3.68
N PRO A 90 -10.87 -3.18 4.83
CA PRO A 90 -10.17 -1.89 4.89
C PRO A 90 -8.69 -2.01 4.46
N ASP A 91 -8.09 -3.18 4.66
CA ASP A 91 -6.69 -3.49 4.32
C ASP A 91 -6.46 -3.36 2.81
N GLU A 92 -7.45 -3.77 2.02
CA GLU A 92 -7.38 -3.72 0.56
C GLU A 92 -7.23 -2.28 0.05
N VAL A 93 -7.87 -1.32 0.72
CA VAL A 93 -7.77 0.11 0.35
C VAL A 93 -6.34 0.61 0.52
N LEU A 94 -5.72 0.31 1.67
CA LEU A 94 -4.33 0.72 1.93
C LEU A 94 -3.37 -0.04 1.02
N ARG A 95 -3.55 -1.35 0.86
CA ARG A 95 -2.68 -2.19 0.03
C ARG A 95 -2.68 -1.74 -1.42
N ARG A 96 -3.85 -1.43 -1.99
CA ARG A 96 -3.95 -0.86 -3.34
C ARG A 96 -3.24 0.49 -3.41
N ALA A 97 -3.45 1.38 -2.44
CA ALA A 97 -2.79 2.68 -2.42
C ALA A 97 -1.26 2.56 -2.38
N VAL A 98 -0.70 1.67 -1.55
CA VAL A 98 0.74 1.42 -1.48
C VAL A 98 1.27 0.77 -2.76
N THR A 99 0.52 -0.15 -3.36
CA THR A 99 0.89 -0.83 -4.61
C THR A 99 1.11 0.16 -5.75
N GLU A 100 0.20 1.12 -5.89
CA GLU A 100 0.28 2.18 -6.91
C GLU A 100 1.43 3.17 -6.65
N MET A 101 1.92 3.27 -5.40
CA MET A 101 3.06 4.11 -5.03
C MET A 101 4.42 3.42 -5.26
N LEU A 102 4.43 2.12 -5.56
CA LEU A 102 5.63 1.34 -5.86
C LEU A 102 5.90 1.29 -7.37
N PRO A 103 7.17 1.24 -7.81
CA PRO A 103 7.51 1.17 -9.23
C PRO A 103 6.94 -0.11 -9.86
N PRO A 104 6.42 -0.08 -11.09
CA PRO A 104 5.83 -1.24 -11.76
C PRO A 104 6.91 -2.19 -12.30
N ILE A 105 7.76 -2.71 -11.42
CA ILE A 105 8.86 -3.63 -11.73
C ILE A 105 8.62 -5.02 -11.11
N LYS A 106 9.36 -6.03 -11.54
CA LYS A 106 9.25 -7.41 -11.02
C LYS A 106 9.40 -7.50 -9.49
N LEU A 107 10.22 -6.62 -8.89
CA LEU A 107 10.43 -6.56 -7.44
C LEU A 107 9.20 -6.07 -6.66
N ARG A 108 8.24 -5.38 -7.31
CA ARG A 108 7.05 -4.81 -6.63
C ARG A 108 6.28 -5.85 -5.84
N THR A 109 6.11 -7.05 -6.39
CA THR A 109 5.41 -8.14 -5.73
C THR A 109 6.12 -8.58 -4.45
N ALA A 110 7.45 -8.63 -4.46
CA ALA A 110 8.25 -8.94 -3.27
C ALA A 110 8.17 -7.80 -2.23
N MET A 111 8.23 -6.54 -2.68
CA MET A 111 8.11 -5.37 -1.81
C MET A 111 6.78 -5.35 -1.06
N ILE A 112 5.67 -5.61 -1.75
CA ILE A 112 4.33 -5.61 -1.15
C ILE A 112 4.15 -6.76 -0.15
N LYS A 113 4.79 -7.92 -0.35
CA LYS A 113 4.72 -9.03 0.60
C LYS A 113 5.28 -8.67 1.99
N ARG A 114 6.12 -7.63 2.09
CA ARG A 114 6.64 -7.10 3.36
C ARG A 114 5.74 -6.08 4.05
N LEU A 115 4.64 -5.69 3.41
CA LEU A 115 3.59 -4.92 4.06
C LEU A 115 2.70 -5.90 4.82
N ILE A 116 2.78 -5.83 6.14
CA ILE A 116 1.97 -6.62 7.05
C ILE A 116 0.93 -5.69 7.65
N ILE A 117 -0.31 -6.14 7.65
CA ILE A 117 -1.46 -5.38 8.13
C ILE A 117 -2.05 -6.15 9.31
N LYS A 118 -2.30 -5.46 10.42
CA LYS A 118 -2.86 -5.97 11.67
C LYS A 118 -4.13 -5.22 12.06
#